data_AF-A0A2A4JI86-F1
#
_entry.id   AF-A0A2A4JI86-F1
#
_cell.length_a   1.000
_cell.length_b   1.000
_cell.length_c   1.000
_cell.angle_alpha   90.00
_cell.angle_beta   90.00
_cell.angle_gamma   90.00
#
_symmetry.space_group_name_H-M   'P 1'
#
loop_
_entity.id
_entity.type
_entity.pdbx_description
1 polymer ?
#
loop_
_entity_poly.entity_id
_entity_poly.type
_entity_poly.pdbx_seq_one_letter_code
_entity_poly.pdbx_strand_id
1 'polypeptide(L)'
;MVRRDAPASPLADIEKHAAEFQKTISEQFNSLVNSKNTQEVNKALKEGSDSVLQQLSAFSSSLQNAMSDANAKAKAALEQTRQNIEKTAEELRKAHPEVESQAGALRDKLQAAIQTTVQETQKLAKEVGSNVEATNQKLTPKIKAAYEDFVKQAEQMQKKLHEAANKQ
;
A
#
# COMPACT_ATOMS: atom_id res chain seq x y z
N MET A 1 -36.63 -14.13 3.53
CA MET A 1 -35.93 -13.03 2.85
C MET A 1 -34.56 -13.55 2.43
N VAL A 2 -34.39 -13.92 1.16
CA VAL A 2 -33.09 -14.29 0.61
C VAL A 2 -32.27 -13.01 0.56
N ARG A 3 -31.23 -12.90 1.41
CA ARG A 3 -30.20 -11.87 1.22
C ARG A 3 -29.65 -12.14 -0.18
N ARG A 4 -29.96 -11.26 -1.13
CA ARG A 4 -29.30 -11.23 -2.43
C ARG A 4 -27.82 -10.97 -2.12
N ASP A 5 -27.02 -12.02 -2.05
CA ASP A 5 -25.58 -11.90 -2.25
C ASP A 5 -25.41 -11.30 -3.64
N ALA A 6 -25.22 -9.97 -3.68
CA ALA A 6 -24.68 -9.34 -4.86
C ALA A 6 -23.39 -10.11 -5.20
N PRO A 7 -23.16 -10.51 -6.47
CA PRO A 7 -21.90 -11.15 -6.81
C PRO A 7 -20.80 -10.22 -6.30
N ALA A 8 -19.96 -10.74 -5.41
CA ALA A 8 -18.87 -9.96 -4.84
C ALA A 8 -18.13 -9.32 -6.02
N SER A 9 -17.98 -7.99 -5.97
CA SER A 9 -17.14 -7.29 -6.95
C SER A 9 -15.82 -8.06 -7.05
N PRO A 10 -15.24 -8.27 -8.25
CA PRO A 10 -13.98 -8.98 -8.37
C PRO A 10 -12.82 -8.28 -7.64
N LEU A 11 -13.04 -7.07 -7.12
CA LEU A 11 -12.13 -6.31 -6.26
C LEU A 11 -12.60 -6.22 -4.80
N ALA A 12 -13.69 -6.89 -4.40
CA ALA A 12 -14.16 -6.95 -3.01
C ALA A 12 -13.14 -7.62 -2.07
N ASP A 13 -12.38 -8.59 -2.59
CA ASP A 13 -11.28 -9.21 -1.84
C ASP A 13 -10.21 -8.17 -1.47
N ILE A 14 -9.93 -7.20 -2.36
CA ILE A 14 -8.99 -6.11 -2.08
C ILE A 14 -9.49 -5.28 -0.91
N GLU A 15 -10.79 -4.97 -0.85
CA GLU A 15 -11.35 -4.19 0.27
C GLU A 15 -11.15 -4.89 1.61
N LYS A 16 -11.46 -6.19 1.66
CA LYS A 16 -11.32 -7.00 2.87
C LYS A 16 -9.85 -7.15 3.27
N HIS A 17 -9.00 -7.52 2.32
CA HIS A 17 -7.56 -7.68 2.56
C HIS A 17 -6.93 -6.36 2.99
N ALA A 18 -7.33 -5.24 2.40
CA ALA A 18 -6.83 -3.91 2.74
C ALA A 18 -7.14 -3.53 4.19
N ALA A 19 -8.35 -3.82 4.68
CA ALA A 19 -8.72 -3.54 6.06
C ALA A 19 -7.93 -4.42 7.05
N GLU A 20 -7.79 -5.72 6.75
CA GLU A 20 -7.00 -6.65 7.57
C GLU A 20 -5.52 -6.28 7.58
N PHE A 21 -4.96 -5.97 6.42
CA PHE A 21 -3.57 -5.56 6.25
C PHE A 21 -3.26 -4.23 6.94
N GLN A 22 -4.14 -3.23 6.80
CA GLN A 22 -4.02 -1.95 7.51
C GLN A 22 -3.96 -2.15 9.02
N LYS A 23 -4.80 -3.03 9.56
CA LYS A 23 -4.82 -3.36 10.98
C LYS A 23 -3.52 -4.03 11.40
N THR A 24 -3.12 -5.10 10.70
CA THR A 24 -1.89 -5.86 10.98
C THR A 24 -0.66 -4.97 10.98
N ILE A 25 -0.49 -4.13 9.96
CA ILE A 25 0.66 -3.22 9.89
C ILE A 25 0.62 -2.20 11.02
N SER A 26 -0.52 -1.62 11.35
CA SER A 26 -0.60 -0.63 12.43
C SER A 26 -0.22 -1.23 13.79
N GLU A 27 -0.68 -2.44 14.08
CA GLU A 27 -0.31 -3.19 15.29
C GLU A 27 1.19 -3.48 15.34
N GLN A 28 1.77 -3.90 14.21
CA GLN A 28 3.18 -4.23 14.10
C GLN A 28 4.07 -3.00 14.25
N PHE A 29 3.70 -1.88 13.62
CA PHE A 29 4.39 -0.62 13.81
C PHE A 29 4.37 -0.23 15.29
N ASN A 30 3.24 -0.37 16.00
CA ASN A 30 3.16 -0.08 17.44
C ASN A 30 4.08 -0.96 18.29
N SER A 31 4.32 -2.21 17.89
CA SER A 31 5.27 -3.09 18.58
C SER A 31 6.72 -2.59 18.50
N LEU A 32 7.09 -1.88 17.42
CA LEU A 32 8.46 -1.36 17.22
C LEU A 32 8.85 -0.27 18.22
N VAL A 33 7.88 0.52 18.71
CA VAL A 33 8.11 1.61 19.67
C VAL A 33 8.65 1.07 21.00
N ASN A 34 8.28 -0.16 21.34
CA ASN A 34 8.69 -0.82 22.58
C ASN A 34 10.00 -1.60 22.44
N SER A 35 10.63 -1.61 21.26
CA SER A 35 11.86 -2.37 21.05
C SER A 35 13.05 -1.71 21.75
N LYS A 36 13.86 -2.54 22.41
CA LYS A 36 15.13 -2.12 23.02
C LYS A 36 16.28 -2.07 22.00
N ASN A 37 16.10 -2.65 20.81
CA ASN A 37 17.15 -2.82 19.81
C ASN A 37 17.07 -1.73 18.73
N THR A 38 17.26 -0.47 19.16
CA THR A 38 17.01 0.72 18.35
C THR A 38 17.86 0.80 17.08
N GLN A 39 19.12 0.35 17.11
CA GLN A 39 19.98 0.38 15.92
C GLN A 39 19.50 -0.57 14.82
N GLU A 40 19.18 -1.83 15.16
CA GLU A 40 18.68 -2.78 14.19
C GLU A 40 17.29 -2.40 13.67
N VAL A 41 16.41 -1.91 14.56
CA VAL A 41 15.08 -1.41 14.16
C VAL A 41 15.20 -0.21 13.23
N ASN A 42 16.09 0.75 13.50
CA ASN A 42 16.30 1.91 12.64
C ASN A 42 16.82 1.49 11.26
N LYS A 43 17.74 0.52 11.20
CA LYS A 43 18.22 -0.04 9.94
C LYS A 43 17.11 -0.74 9.17
N ALA A 44 16.32 -1.59 9.85
CA ALA A 44 15.20 -2.28 9.24
C ALA A 44 14.09 -1.30 8.78
N LEU A 45 13.87 -0.19 9.49
CA LEU A 45 12.98 0.90 9.08
C LEU A 45 13.48 1.61 7.83
N LYS A 46 14.79 1.90 7.76
CA LYS A 46 15.40 2.52 6.58
C LYS A 46 15.30 1.62 5.35
N GLU A 47 15.70 0.35 5.48
CA GLU A 47 15.56 -0.65 4.41
C GLU A 47 14.10 -0.89 4.03
N GLY A 48 13.20 -0.90 5.02
CA GLY A 48 11.78 -1.09 4.84
C GLY A 48 11.13 0.06 4.09
N SER A 49 11.47 1.29 4.45
CA SER A 49 11.01 2.48 3.74
C SER A 49 11.58 2.58 2.33
N ASP A 50 12.85 2.21 2.09
CA ASP A 50 13.40 2.10 0.73
C ASP A 50 12.61 1.09 -0.11
N SER A 51 12.33 -0.08 0.47
CA SER A 51 11.53 -1.10 -0.18
C SER A 51 10.12 -0.59 -0.53
N VAL A 52 9.43 0.05 0.44
CA VAL A 52 8.11 0.63 0.19
C VAL A 52 8.18 1.74 -0.85
N LEU A 53 9.19 2.61 -0.85
CA LEU A 53 9.38 3.64 -1.89
C LEU A 53 9.50 3.04 -3.29
N GLN A 54 10.27 1.96 -3.42
CA GLN A 54 10.37 1.22 -4.68
C GLN A 54 9.02 0.62 -5.08
N GLN A 55 8.27 0.06 -4.12
CA GLN A 55 6.95 -0.51 -4.39
C GLN A 55 5.90 0.53 -4.74
N LEU A 56 5.90 1.70 -4.10
CA LEU A 56 5.02 2.81 -4.47
C LEU A 56 5.30 3.28 -5.90
N SER A 57 6.57 3.34 -6.27
CA SER A 57 6.99 3.71 -7.63
C SER A 57 6.58 2.64 -8.66
N ALA A 58 6.75 1.36 -8.33
CA ALA A 58 6.31 0.24 -9.17
C ALA A 58 4.78 0.19 -9.29
N PHE A 59 4.07 0.42 -8.20
CA PHE A 59 2.61 0.48 -8.15
C PHE A 59 2.08 1.63 -9.01
N SER A 60 2.64 2.85 -8.86
CA SER A 60 2.34 4.00 -9.72
C SER A 60 2.55 3.68 -11.21
N SER A 61 3.67 3.03 -11.54
CA SER A 61 3.99 2.62 -12.92
C SER A 61 2.99 1.57 -13.46
N SER A 62 2.59 0.60 -12.63
CA SER A 62 1.57 -0.38 -12.97
C SER A 62 0.21 0.27 -13.25
N LEU A 63 -0.18 1.26 -12.44
CA LEU A 63 -1.39 2.04 -12.67
C LEU A 63 -1.30 2.85 -13.98
N GLN A 64 -0.13 3.42 -14.28
CA GLN A 64 0.09 4.11 -15.55
C GLN A 64 -0.05 3.19 -16.76
N ASN A 65 0.48 1.97 -16.69
CA ASN A 65 0.29 0.97 -17.73
C ASN A 65 -1.18 0.49 -17.83
N ALA A 66 -1.93 0.52 -16.73
CA ALA A 66 -3.35 0.23 -16.72
C ALA A 66 -4.19 1.37 -17.36
N MET A 67 -3.75 2.63 -17.23
CA MET A 67 -4.46 3.78 -17.81
C MET A 67 -4.58 3.74 -19.34
N SER A 68 -3.62 3.11 -20.04
CA SER A 68 -3.68 2.94 -21.50
C SER A 68 -4.86 2.10 -21.97
N ASP A 69 -5.34 1.18 -21.12
CA ASP A 69 -6.47 0.31 -21.40
C ASP A 69 -7.76 0.77 -20.71
N ALA A 70 -7.77 1.93 -20.06
CA ALA A 70 -8.88 2.42 -19.24
C ALA A 70 -9.83 3.36 -20.00
N ASN A 71 -11.11 3.36 -19.63
CA ASN A 71 -12.08 4.36 -20.11
C ASN A 71 -11.84 5.71 -19.41
N ALA A 72 -12.48 6.80 -19.86
CA ALA A 72 -12.24 8.14 -19.31
C ALA A 72 -12.43 8.23 -17.78
N LYS A 73 -13.42 7.53 -17.23
CA LYS A 73 -13.72 7.55 -15.79
C LYS A 73 -12.71 6.73 -14.97
N ALA A 74 -12.40 5.51 -15.39
CA ALA A 74 -11.40 4.66 -14.77
C ALA A 74 -10.00 5.27 -14.90
N LYS A 75 -9.71 5.95 -16.03
CA LYS A 75 -8.47 6.69 -16.23
C LYS A 75 -8.34 7.84 -15.23
N ALA A 76 -9.39 8.63 -15.00
CA ALA A 76 -9.37 9.68 -13.97
C ALA A 76 -9.13 9.11 -12.57
N ALA A 77 -9.78 7.98 -12.23
CA ALA A 77 -9.58 7.31 -10.95
C ALA A 77 -8.14 6.78 -10.80
N LEU A 78 -7.63 6.08 -11.82
CA LEU A 78 -6.26 5.57 -11.87
C LEU A 78 -5.23 6.70 -11.77
N GLU A 79 -5.45 7.82 -12.47
CA GLU A 79 -4.57 8.98 -12.47
C GLU A 79 -4.55 9.66 -11.10
N GLN A 80 -5.72 9.83 -10.48
CA GLN A 80 -5.81 10.38 -9.12
C GLN A 80 -5.10 9.48 -8.10
N THR A 81 -5.34 8.18 -8.15
CA THR A 81 -4.67 7.21 -7.28
C THR A 81 -3.15 7.26 -7.51
N ARG A 82 -2.70 7.27 -8.78
CA ARG A 82 -1.28 7.39 -9.14
C ARG A 82 -0.64 8.63 -8.53
N GLN A 83 -1.25 9.80 -8.70
CA GLN A 83 -0.73 11.07 -8.15
C GLN A 83 -0.65 11.04 -6.62
N ASN A 84 -1.65 10.45 -5.96
CA ASN A 84 -1.66 10.32 -4.50
C ASN A 84 -0.53 9.38 -4.01
N ILE A 85 -0.27 8.29 -4.73
CA ILE A 85 0.84 7.36 -4.45
C ILE A 85 2.19 8.03 -4.68
N GLU A 86 2.35 8.78 -5.78
CA GLU A 86 3.58 9.53 -6.08
C GLU A 86 3.87 10.56 -5.00
N LYS A 87 2.85 11.33 -4.60
CA LYS A 87 2.99 12.29 -3.50
C LYS A 87 3.38 11.59 -2.20
N THR A 88 2.75 10.46 -1.90
CA THR A 88 3.06 9.64 -0.72
C THR A 88 4.49 9.13 -0.75
N ALA A 89 4.97 8.66 -1.90
CA ALA A 89 6.34 8.24 -2.10
C ALA A 89 7.31 9.40 -1.94
N GLU A 90 6.99 10.59 -2.47
CA GLU A 90 7.84 11.77 -2.34
C GLU A 90 7.95 12.23 -0.88
N GLU A 91 6.84 12.22 -0.13
CA GLU A 91 6.84 12.53 1.31
C GLU A 91 7.69 11.53 2.11
N LEU A 92 7.54 10.23 1.82
CA LEU A 92 8.34 9.18 2.46
C LEU A 92 9.83 9.32 2.09
N ARG A 93 10.14 9.69 0.84
CA ARG A 93 11.52 9.91 0.35
C ARG A 93 12.18 11.11 1.01
N LYS A 94 11.43 12.19 1.23
CA LYS A 94 11.91 13.38 1.96
C LYS A 94 12.23 13.07 3.41
N ALA A 95 11.44 12.19 4.03
CA ALA A 95 11.70 11.72 5.39
C ALA A 95 12.96 10.84 5.47
N HIS A 96 13.31 10.10 4.40
CA HIS A 96 14.36 9.07 4.36
C HIS A 96 15.82 9.49 4.72
N PRO A 97 16.34 10.65 4.27
CA PRO A 97 17.69 11.10 4.67
C PRO A 97 17.77 11.70 6.08
N GLU A 98 16.66 12.13 6.70
CA GLU A 98 16.68 12.76 8.04
C GLU A 98 16.71 11.74 9.21
N VAL A 99 16.69 10.43 8.92
CA VAL A 99 16.21 9.41 9.87
C VAL A 99 17.27 8.82 10.80
N GLU A 100 18.56 8.98 10.53
CA GLU A 100 19.56 8.55 11.53
C GLU A 100 19.37 9.24 12.89
N SER A 101 18.69 10.41 12.92
CA SER A 101 18.29 11.12 14.13
C SER A 101 16.82 10.90 14.57
N GLN A 102 15.90 10.47 13.71
CA GLN A 102 14.45 10.50 13.97
C GLN A 102 13.69 9.28 13.43
N ALA A 103 14.07 8.07 13.85
CA ALA A 103 13.43 6.83 13.44
C ALA A 103 11.91 6.78 13.69
N GLY A 104 11.41 7.45 14.73
CA GLY A 104 9.97 7.59 14.98
C GLY A 104 9.24 8.34 13.85
N ALA A 105 9.84 9.41 13.33
CA ALA A 105 9.24 10.18 12.23
C ALA A 105 9.20 9.37 10.93
N LEU A 106 10.26 8.62 10.59
CA LEU A 106 10.23 7.73 9.43
C LEU A 106 9.20 6.63 9.60
N ARG A 107 9.15 6.00 10.78
CA ARG A 107 8.17 4.98 11.11
C ARG A 107 6.75 5.51 10.86
N ASP A 108 6.41 6.67 11.39
CA ASP A 108 5.08 7.25 11.26
C ASP A 108 4.77 7.62 9.80
N LYS A 109 5.75 8.16 9.06
CA LYS A 109 5.61 8.44 7.62
C LYS A 109 5.46 7.17 6.79
N LEU A 110 6.19 6.12 7.11
CA LEU A 110 6.10 4.82 6.45
C LEU A 110 4.74 4.17 6.69
N GLN A 111 4.28 4.18 7.95
CA GLN A 111 2.94 3.72 8.30
C GLN A 111 1.86 4.51 7.54
N ALA A 112 1.95 5.84 7.55
CA ALA A 112 1.01 6.70 6.82
C ALA A 112 1.04 6.44 5.31
N ALA A 113 2.23 6.19 4.75
CA ALA A 113 2.38 5.91 3.32
C ALA A 113 1.69 4.61 2.92
N ILE A 114 1.87 3.56 3.72
CA ILE A 114 1.21 2.27 3.48
C ILE A 114 -0.30 2.41 3.65
N GLN A 115 -0.77 3.04 4.73
CA GLN A 115 -2.20 3.27 4.96
C GLN A 115 -2.85 4.06 3.82
N THR A 116 -2.21 5.13 3.37
CA THR A 116 -2.70 5.96 2.26
C THR A 116 -2.81 5.13 0.98
N THR A 117 -1.78 4.36 0.65
CA THR A 117 -1.76 3.52 -0.56
C THR A 117 -2.87 2.47 -0.55
N VAL A 118 -3.08 1.83 0.58
CA VAL A 118 -4.16 0.86 0.78
C VAL A 118 -5.53 1.51 0.61
N GLN A 119 -5.75 2.68 1.21
CA GLN A 119 -7.00 3.43 1.06
C GLN A 119 -7.25 3.90 -0.37
N GLU A 120 -6.23 4.42 -1.04
CA GLU A 120 -6.34 4.85 -2.45
C GLU A 120 -6.63 3.66 -3.37
N THR A 121 -6.05 2.49 -3.08
CA THR A 121 -6.34 1.26 -3.81
C THR A 121 -7.76 0.76 -3.56
N GLN A 122 -8.28 0.85 -2.32
CA GLN A 122 -9.69 0.55 -2.03
C GLN A 122 -10.64 1.48 -2.78
N LYS A 123 -10.34 2.78 -2.84
CA LYS A 123 -11.15 3.75 -3.61
C LYS A 123 -11.13 3.40 -5.09
N LEU A 124 -9.96 3.11 -5.64
CA LEU A 124 -9.81 2.67 -7.03
C LEU A 124 -10.60 1.39 -7.30
N ALA A 125 -10.53 0.42 -6.39
CA ALA A 125 -11.27 -0.83 -6.49
C ALA A 125 -12.79 -0.62 -6.51
N LYS A 126 -13.31 0.34 -5.72
CA LYS A 126 -14.72 0.73 -5.75
C LYS A 126 -15.10 1.40 -7.06
N GLU A 127 -14.27 2.33 -7.54
CA GLU A 127 -14.56 3.10 -8.75
C GLU A 127 -14.51 2.22 -10.01
N VAL A 128 -13.55 1.28 -10.06
CA VAL A 128 -13.43 0.31 -11.16
C VAL A 128 -14.45 -0.83 -11.00
N GLY A 129 -14.69 -1.32 -9.80
CA GLY A 129 -15.64 -2.41 -9.54
C GLY A 129 -17.11 -2.01 -9.69
N SER A 130 -17.46 -0.74 -9.43
CA SER A 130 -18.81 -0.22 -9.62
C SER A 130 -19.19 -0.01 -11.09
N ASN A 131 -18.21 -0.04 -11.99
CA ASN A 131 -18.40 0.22 -13.41
C ASN A 131 -18.10 -1.08 -14.19
N VAL A 132 -19.11 -1.91 -14.44
CA VAL A 132 -18.95 -3.28 -15.01
C VAL A 132 -18.77 -3.28 -16.53
N GLU A 133 -18.07 -2.28 -17.07
CA GLU A 133 -17.77 -2.21 -18.51
C GLU A 133 -16.65 -3.20 -18.88
N ALA A 134 -16.64 -3.67 -20.14
CA ALA A 134 -15.62 -4.60 -20.65
C ALA A 134 -14.17 -4.11 -20.43
N THR A 135 -13.98 -2.79 -20.41
CA THR A 135 -12.72 -2.11 -20.11
C THR A 135 -12.24 -2.41 -18.68
N ASN A 136 -13.15 -2.45 -17.71
CA ASN A 136 -12.82 -2.69 -16.31
C ASN A 136 -12.48 -4.16 -16.03
N GLN A 137 -12.90 -5.09 -16.89
CA GLN A 137 -12.44 -6.48 -16.83
C GLN A 137 -10.94 -6.62 -17.12
N LYS A 138 -10.35 -5.74 -17.92
CA LYS A 138 -8.90 -5.70 -18.16
C LYS A 138 -8.13 -5.00 -17.04
N LEU A 139 -8.74 -4.02 -16.38
CA LEU A 139 -8.13 -3.28 -15.27
C LEU A 139 -8.14 -4.08 -13.97
N THR A 140 -9.20 -4.83 -13.72
CA THR A 140 -9.38 -5.65 -12.52
C THR A 140 -8.15 -6.51 -12.19
N PRO A 141 -7.64 -7.38 -13.10
CA PRO A 141 -6.47 -8.19 -12.81
C PRO A 141 -5.20 -7.37 -12.65
N LYS A 142 -5.05 -6.23 -13.35
CA LYS A 142 -3.89 -5.33 -13.21
C LYS A 142 -3.86 -4.66 -11.83
N ILE A 143 -5.00 -4.14 -11.39
CA ILE A 143 -5.15 -3.50 -10.07
C ILE A 143 -4.93 -4.53 -8.96
N LYS A 144 -5.53 -5.72 -9.12
CA LYS A 144 -5.37 -6.83 -8.17
C LYS A 144 -3.91 -7.27 -8.06
N ALA A 145 -3.24 -7.54 -9.18
CA ALA A 145 -1.82 -7.94 -9.18
C ALA A 145 -0.93 -6.86 -8.54
N ALA A 146 -1.12 -5.60 -8.93
CA ALA A 146 -0.33 -4.50 -8.41
C ALA A 146 -0.55 -4.30 -6.89
N TYR A 147 -1.77 -4.52 -6.40
CA TYR A 147 -2.09 -4.50 -4.97
C TYR A 147 -1.49 -5.70 -4.22
N GLU A 148 -1.62 -6.92 -4.75
CA GLU A 148 -1.06 -8.13 -4.15
C GLU A 148 0.47 -8.06 -4.05
N ASP A 149 1.13 -7.54 -5.09
CA ASP A 149 2.57 -7.30 -5.07
C ASP A 149 2.95 -6.29 -3.99
N PHE A 150 2.20 -5.18 -3.87
CA PHE A 150 2.42 -4.19 -2.82
C PHE A 150 2.26 -4.79 -1.41
N VAL A 151 1.16 -5.51 -1.17
CA VAL A 151 0.88 -6.16 0.13
C VAL A 151 1.98 -7.13 0.49
N LYS A 152 2.35 -8.04 -0.41
CA LYS A 152 3.38 -9.05 -0.17
C LYS A 152 4.71 -8.42 0.23
N GLN A 153 5.07 -7.30 -0.39
CA GLN A 153 6.33 -6.60 -0.11
C GLN A 153 6.28 -5.87 1.23
N ALA A 154 5.15 -5.24 1.54
CA ALA A 154 4.96 -4.60 2.82
C ALA A 154 4.81 -5.62 3.98
N GLU A 155 4.30 -6.83 3.74
CA GLU A 155 4.38 -7.96 4.69
C GLU A 155 5.82 -8.43 4.90
N GLN A 156 6.63 -8.53 3.84
CA GLN A 156 8.06 -8.86 3.97
C GLN A 156 8.80 -7.82 4.78
N MET A 157 8.52 -6.54 4.55
CA MET A 157 9.03 -5.44 5.37
C MET A 157 8.58 -5.60 6.83
N GLN A 158 7.29 -5.84 7.07
CA GLN A 158 6.74 -6.03 8.41
C GLN A 158 7.44 -7.18 9.14
N LYS A 159 7.72 -8.29 8.45
CA LYS A 159 8.47 -9.41 9.00
C LYS A 159 9.89 -9.01 9.40
N LYS A 160 10.63 -8.31 8.53
CA LYS A 160 11.99 -7.81 8.83
C LYS A 160 12.01 -6.85 10.03
N LEU A 161 11.03 -5.95 10.09
CA LEU A 161 10.87 -5.01 11.20
C LEU A 161 10.61 -5.73 12.52
N HIS A 162 9.73 -6.73 12.50
CA HIS A 162 9.42 -7.55 13.66
C HIS A 162 10.63 -8.37 14.13
N GLU A 163 11.38 -8.97 13.20
CA GLU A 163 12.62 -9.69 13.50
C GLU A 163 13.68 -8.78 14.11
N ALA A 164 13.89 -7.58 13.54
CA ALA A 164 14.81 -6.59 14.09
C ALA A 164 14.39 -6.08 15.47
N ALA A 165 13.08 -5.95 15.72
CA ALA A 165 12.57 -5.52 17.02
C ALA A 165 12.69 -6.58 18.11
N ASN A 166 12.64 -7.88 17.75
CA ASN A 166 12.68 -9.00 18.67
C ASN A 166 14.04 -9.69 18.80
N LYS A 167 15.02 -9.34 17.96
CA LYS A 167 16.40 -9.78 18.15
C LYS A 167 16.92 -9.25 19.49
N GLN A 168 17.23 -10.19 20.39
CA GLN A 168 17.89 -9.95 21.68
C GLN A 168 19.35 -10.34 21.59
#